data_AF-A0A7V8YBS0-F1
#
_entry.id   AF-A0A7V8YBS0-F1
#
_cell.length_a   1.000
_cell.length_b   1.000
_cell.length_c   1.000
_cell.angle_alpha   90.00
_cell.angle_beta   90.00
_cell.angle_gamma   90.00
#
_symmetry.space_group_name_H-M   'P 1'
#
loop_
_entity.id
_entity.type
_entity.pdbx_description
1 polymer ?
#
loop_
_entity_poly.entity_id
_entity_poly.type
_entity_poly.pdbx_seq_one_letter_code
_entity_poly.pdbx_strand_id
1 'polypeptide(L)'
;MRVLVPLLLCWLAVAPAEAADTVLYVVRHAEKADAPKEDPALTPGGEARAAALAHVLADVALVGIHSTGTARTRATAAPTATAKKLPVQIYDAPELMLAKARAAGGEHLVVGHSNTIGEIVKAAGGDPGSPVADSEFDRFYVVILTDDGKPATVRLRYGP
;
A
#
# COMPACT_ATOMS: atom_id res chain seq x y z
N MET A 1 36.93 28.50 51.52
CA MET A 1 36.29 29.06 50.31
C MET A 1 35.87 27.87 49.45
N ARG A 2 34.58 27.50 49.44
CA ARG A 2 34.06 26.35 48.66
C ARG A 2 33.49 26.90 47.35
N VAL A 3 34.11 26.58 46.22
CA VAL A 3 33.62 26.95 44.90
C VAL A 3 32.62 25.88 44.45
N LEU A 4 31.35 26.27 44.34
CA LEU A 4 30.29 25.44 43.76
C LEU A 4 30.30 25.66 42.25
N VAL A 5 30.60 24.61 41.48
CA VAL A 5 30.47 24.59 40.02
C VAL A 5 29.06 24.08 39.70
N PRO A 6 28.20 24.85 39.01
CA PRO A 6 26.88 24.37 38.64
C PRO A 6 27.03 23.40 37.46
N LEU A 7 26.57 22.16 37.64
CA LEU A 7 26.45 21.18 36.58
C LEU A 7 25.29 21.62 35.67
N LEU A 8 25.61 22.18 34.51
CA LEU A 8 24.61 22.57 33.51
C LEU A 8 24.06 21.30 32.86
N LEU A 9 22.89 20.86 33.29
CA LEU A 9 22.18 19.72 32.69
C LEU A 9 21.53 20.21 31.39
N CYS A 10 22.20 19.98 30.25
CA CYS A 10 21.60 20.21 28.93
C CYS A 10 20.47 19.21 28.71
N TRP A 11 19.23 19.69 28.84
CA TRP A 11 18.03 18.94 28.47
C TRP A 11 17.97 18.88 26.94
N LEU A 12 18.35 17.76 26.35
CA LEU A 12 18.05 17.48 24.94
C LEU A 12 16.54 17.33 24.81
N ALA A 13 15.87 18.37 24.32
CA ALA A 13 14.48 18.27 23.90
C ALA A 13 14.44 17.33 22.69
N VAL A 14 13.96 16.11 22.90
CA VAL A 14 13.57 15.22 21.80
C VAL A 14 12.32 15.83 21.19
N ALA A 15 12.46 16.45 20.02
CA ALA A 15 11.31 16.87 19.24
C ALA A 15 10.51 15.61 18.88
N PRO A 16 9.17 15.64 18.97
CA PRO A 16 8.36 14.54 18.46
C PRO A 16 8.70 14.33 16.98
N ALA A 17 8.95 13.09 16.58
CA ALA A 17 9.08 12.76 15.17
C ALA A 17 7.75 13.10 14.50
N GLU A 18 7.75 14.06 13.59
CA GLU A 18 6.62 14.35 12.72
C GLU A 18 6.35 13.08 11.92
N ALA A 19 5.11 12.58 11.97
CA ALA A 19 4.79 11.35 11.27
C ALA A 19 4.86 11.64 9.77
N ALA A 20 5.72 10.92 9.06
CA ALA A 20 5.84 11.13 7.62
C ALA A 20 4.52 10.77 6.94
N ASP A 21 4.08 11.61 6.00
CA ASP A 21 2.90 11.34 5.17
C ASP A 21 2.95 9.89 4.63
N THR A 22 1.82 9.20 4.70
CA THR A 22 1.70 7.83 4.18
C THR A 22 0.92 7.84 2.89
N VAL A 23 1.47 7.31 1.80
CA VAL A 23 0.78 7.17 0.51
C VAL A 23 0.49 5.70 0.25
N LEU A 24 -0.77 5.37 -0.01
CA LEU A 24 -1.21 4.02 -0.36
C LEU A 24 -1.57 3.97 -1.83
N TYR A 25 -0.88 3.11 -2.57
CA TYR A 25 -1.24 2.68 -3.92
C TYR A 25 -2.06 1.40 -3.79
N VAL A 26 -3.37 1.49 -3.96
CA VAL A 26 -4.28 0.35 -3.73
C VAL A 26 -4.81 -0.16 -5.07
N VAL A 27 -4.62 -1.45 -5.33
CA VAL A 27 -5.10 -2.14 -6.53
C VAL A 27 -5.73 -3.48 -6.19
N ARG A 28 -6.64 -3.93 -7.04
CA ARG A 28 -7.10 -5.32 -7.06
C ARG A 28 -6.00 -6.20 -7.68
N HIS A 29 -5.98 -7.49 -7.37
CA HIS A 29 -5.27 -8.46 -8.21
C HIS A 29 -5.66 -8.33 -9.69
N ALA A 30 -4.74 -8.66 -10.58
CA ALA A 30 -4.96 -8.73 -12.01
C ALA A 30 -5.82 -9.95 -12.42
N GLU A 31 -6.10 -10.07 -13.71
CA GLU A 31 -6.92 -11.12 -14.30
C GLU A 31 -6.44 -12.51 -13.88
N LYS A 32 -7.36 -13.30 -13.35
CA LYS A 32 -7.11 -14.67 -12.89
C LYS A 32 -7.72 -15.69 -13.83
N ALA A 33 -7.16 -16.88 -13.87
CA ALA A 33 -7.79 -18.02 -14.53
C ALA A 33 -9.09 -18.43 -13.82
N ASP A 34 -9.89 -19.25 -14.50
CA ASP A 34 -11.11 -19.83 -13.94
C ASP A 34 -10.85 -21.10 -13.11
N ALA A 35 -9.69 -21.75 -13.34
CA ALA A 35 -9.30 -22.99 -12.68
C ALA A 35 -7.84 -22.93 -12.17
N PRO A 36 -7.53 -23.57 -11.03
CA PRO A 36 -8.48 -24.13 -10.06
C PRO A 36 -9.35 -23.01 -9.43
N LYS A 37 -10.52 -23.34 -8.86
CA LYS A 37 -11.46 -22.32 -8.37
C LYS A 37 -10.96 -21.63 -7.09
N GLU A 38 -10.23 -22.37 -6.29
CA GLU A 38 -9.85 -22.03 -4.92
C GLU A 38 -8.76 -20.95 -4.91
N ASP A 39 -7.67 -21.19 -5.65
CA ASP A 39 -6.56 -20.24 -5.76
C ASP A 39 -5.97 -20.22 -7.19
N PRO A 40 -6.74 -19.71 -8.17
CA PRO A 40 -6.29 -19.66 -9.56
C PRO A 40 -5.07 -18.74 -9.72
N ALA A 41 -4.19 -19.13 -10.63
CA ALA A 41 -3.10 -18.29 -11.11
C ALA A 41 -3.62 -17.10 -11.94
N LEU A 42 -2.72 -16.16 -12.27
CA LEU A 42 -3.02 -15.12 -13.25
C LEU A 42 -3.17 -15.72 -14.65
N THR A 43 -3.96 -15.08 -15.50
CA THR A 43 -3.92 -15.33 -16.94
C THR A 43 -2.72 -14.61 -17.56
N PRO A 44 -2.35 -14.89 -18.83
CA PRO A 44 -1.35 -14.11 -19.53
C PRO A 44 -1.67 -12.60 -19.56
N GLY A 45 -2.95 -12.23 -19.67
CA GLY A 45 -3.40 -10.83 -19.56
C GLY A 45 -3.15 -10.26 -18.16
N GLY A 46 -3.40 -11.05 -17.12
CA GLY A 46 -3.13 -10.66 -15.74
C GLY A 46 -1.64 -10.50 -15.44
N GLU A 47 -0.79 -11.37 -16.00
CA GLU A 47 0.66 -11.23 -15.94
C GLU A 47 1.14 -9.94 -16.62
N ALA A 48 0.59 -9.62 -17.80
CA ALA A 48 0.88 -8.37 -18.49
C ALA A 48 0.45 -7.14 -17.68
N ARG A 49 -0.72 -7.18 -17.04
CA ARG A 49 -1.18 -6.11 -16.13
C ARG A 49 -0.28 -5.99 -14.89
N ALA A 50 0.16 -7.10 -14.30
CA ALA A 50 1.09 -7.10 -13.18
C ALA A 50 2.45 -6.47 -13.57
N ALA A 51 2.93 -6.72 -14.77
CA ALA A 51 4.12 -6.04 -15.31
C ALA A 51 3.88 -4.53 -15.52
N ALA A 52 2.70 -4.16 -16.02
CA ALA A 52 2.32 -2.75 -16.18
C ALA A 52 2.22 -2.02 -14.82
N LEU A 53 1.76 -2.69 -13.77
CA LEU A 53 1.76 -2.14 -12.40
C LEU A 53 3.18 -1.78 -11.95
N ALA A 54 4.15 -2.68 -12.18
CA ALA A 54 5.56 -2.42 -11.84
C ALA A 54 6.13 -1.24 -12.63
N HIS A 55 5.71 -1.09 -13.90
CA HIS A 55 6.10 0.06 -14.72
C HIS A 55 5.50 1.37 -14.20
N VAL A 56 4.21 1.41 -13.87
CA VAL A 56 3.54 2.60 -13.30
C VAL A 56 4.21 3.04 -12.00
N LEU A 57 4.65 2.08 -11.18
CA LEU A 57 5.30 2.36 -9.90
C LEU A 57 6.83 2.46 -10.01
N ALA A 58 7.41 2.54 -11.22
CA ALA A 58 8.86 2.47 -11.42
C ALA A 58 9.64 3.57 -10.69
N ASP A 59 9.09 4.79 -10.64
CA ASP A 59 9.72 5.95 -9.99
C ASP A 59 9.23 6.20 -8.56
N VAL A 60 8.27 5.41 -8.08
CA VAL A 60 7.72 5.50 -6.72
C VAL A 60 8.71 4.90 -5.71
N ALA A 61 9.03 5.63 -4.63
CA ALA A 61 9.96 5.16 -3.60
C ALA A 61 9.25 4.26 -2.58
N LEU A 62 8.71 3.12 -3.04
CA LEU A 62 8.00 2.19 -2.17
C LEU A 62 8.88 1.74 -1.00
N VAL A 63 8.31 1.73 0.20
CA VAL A 63 8.91 1.19 1.43
C VAL A 63 8.19 -0.05 1.94
N GLY A 64 7.00 -0.36 1.39
CA GLY A 64 6.32 -1.62 1.66
C GLY A 64 5.39 -2.07 0.54
N ILE A 65 5.24 -3.39 0.42
CA ILE A 65 4.35 -4.03 -0.54
C ILE A 65 3.53 -5.05 0.23
N HIS A 66 2.21 -4.93 0.16
CA HIS A 66 1.25 -5.69 0.95
C HIS A 66 0.31 -6.44 0.01
N SER A 67 0.05 -7.71 0.31
CA SER A 67 -0.87 -8.54 -0.48
C SER A 67 -1.66 -9.47 0.44
N THR A 68 -2.88 -9.85 0.06
CA THR A 68 -3.51 -11.02 0.69
C THR A 68 -2.77 -12.31 0.34
N GLY A 69 -3.12 -13.41 1.02
CA GLY A 69 -2.53 -14.73 0.85
C GLY A 69 -2.98 -15.52 -0.40
N THR A 70 -3.59 -14.91 -1.42
CA THR A 70 -3.98 -15.65 -2.64
C THR A 70 -2.87 -15.64 -3.69
N ALA A 71 -2.76 -16.68 -4.50
CA ALA A 71 -1.79 -16.78 -5.60
C ALA A 71 -1.88 -15.57 -6.54
N ARG A 72 -3.10 -15.18 -6.94
CA ARG A 72 -3.35 -14.04 -7.83
C ARG A 72 -2.93 -12.69 -7.24
N THR A 73 -3.17 -12.42 -5.95
CA THR A 73 -2.73 -11.15 -5.32
C THR A 73 -1.21 -11.12 -5.18
N ARG A 74 -0.58 -12.21 -4.75
CA ARG A 74 0.89 -12.33 -4.70
C ARG A 74 1.53 -12.16 -6.08
N ALA A 75 1.00 -12.84 -7.10
CA ALA A 75 1.51 -12.77 -8.46
C ALA A 75 1.34 -11.37 -9.07
N THR A 76 0.29 -10.64 -8.71
CA THR A 76 0.12 -9.24 -9.15
C THR A 76 1.17 -8.32 -8.52
N ALA A 77 1.53 -8.54 -7.25
CA ALA A 77 2.54 -7.74 -6.55
C ALA A 77 3.99 -8.10 -6.95
N ALA A 78 4.22 -9.33 -7.42
CA ALA A 78 5.56 -9.90 -7.59
C ALA A 78 6.49 -9.13 -8.55
N PRO A 79 6.04 -8.62 -9.71
CA PRO A 79 6.90 -7.83 -10.59
C PRO A 79 7.38 -6.54 -9.90
N THR A 80 6.48 -5.83 -9.20
CA THR A 80 6.84 -4.62 -8.44
C THR A 80 7.80 -4.95 -7.30
N ALA A 81 7.54 -6.03 -6.56
CA ALA A 81 8.41 -6.49 -5.47
C ALA A 81 9.83 -6.81 -5.95
N THR A 82 9.94 -7.49 -7.08
CA THR A 82 11.23 -7.81 -7.71
C THR A 82 11.98 -6.55 -8.13
N ALA A 83 11.30 -5.63 -8.82
CA ALA A 83 11.90 -4.38 -9.30
C ALA A 83 12.38 -3.49 -8.14
N LYS A 84 11.61 -3.42 -7.04
CA LYS A 84 11.94 -2.63 -5.86
C LYS A 84 12.86 -3.34 -4.86
N LYS A 85 13.13 -4.63 -5.05
CA LYS A 85 13.87 -5.49 -4.10
C LYS A 85 13.26 -5.47 -2.70
N LEU A 86 11.93 -5.48 -2.63
CA LEU A 86 11.17 -5.50 -1.38
C LEU A 86 10.42 -6.83 -1.25
N PRO A 87 10.29 -7.37 -0.03
CA PRO A 87 9.43 -8.53 0.19
C PRO A 87 7.95 -8.14 0.06
N VAL A 88 7.12 -9.09 -0.37
CA VAL A 88 5.66 -8.98 -0.26
C VAL A 88 5.26 -9.39 1.16
N GLN A 89 4.66 -8.46 1.90
CA GLN A 89 4.12 -8.68 3.24
C GLN A 89 2.68 -9.19 3.12
N ILE A 90 2.43 -10.37 3.67
CA ILE A 90 1.07 -10.95 3.64
C ILE A 90 0.23 -10.32 4.74
N TYR A 91 -0.99 -9.91 4.39
CA TYR A 91 -1.99 -9.45 5.35
C TYR A 91 -3.31 -10.20 5.20
N ASP A 92 -3.92 -10.51 6.34
CA ASP A 92 -5.29 -11.02 6.43
C ASP A 92 -6.26 -9.96 6.98
N ALA A 93 -5.74 -9.06 7.82
CA ALA A 93 -6.44 -7.99 8.52
C ALA A 93 -6.07 -6.62 7.92
N PRO A 94 -6.92 -6.01 7.08
CA PRO A 94 -6.64 -4.72 6.43
C PRO A 94 -6.32 -3.60 7.42
N GLU A 95 -7.00 -3.55 8.57
CA GLU A 95 -6.81 -2.55 9.61
C GLU A 95 -5.43 -2.64 10.27
N LEU A 96 -4.92 -3.85 10.49
CA LEU A 96 -3.58 -4.05 11.03
C LEU A 96 -2.52 -3.68 9.99
N MET A 97 -2.75 -4.00 8.72
CA MET A 97 -1.88 -3.58 7.63
C MET A 97 -1.84 -2.04 7.51
N LEU A 98 -2.99 -1.37 7.56
CA LEU A 98 -3.08 0.08 7.54
C LEU A 98 -2.37 0.73 8.73
N ALA A 99 -2.53 0.17 9.93
CA ALA A 99 -1.82 0.67 11.11
C ALA A 99 -0.30 0.54 10.96
N LYS A 100 0.19 -0.59 10.40
CA LYS A 100 1.62 -0.78 10.10
C LYS A 100 2.13 0.19 9.04
N ALA A 101 1.36 0.42 7.97
CA ALA A 101 1.72 1.39 6.93
C ALA A 101 1.81 2.80 7.50
N ARG A 102 0.82 3.24 8.29
CA ARG A 102 0.84 4.54 8.97
C ARG A 102 2.03 4.69 9.93
N ALA A 103 2.35 3.65 10.69
CA ALA A 103 3.48 3.70 11.61
C ALA A 103 4.84 3.74 10.88
N ALA A 104 4.93 3.14 9.70
CA ALA A 104 6.14 3.18 8.87
C ALA A 104 6.30 4.51 8.12
N GLY A 105 5.18 5.15 7.74
CA GLY A 105 5.17 6.30 6.85
C GLY A 105 5.61 5.94 5.42
N GLY A 106 5.63 6.93 4.53
CA GLY A 106 6.10 6.75 3.16
C GLY A 106 5.14 5.98 2.27
N GLU A 107 5.66 5.37 1.21
CA GLU A 107 4.87 4.91 0.08
C GLU A 107 4.68 3.39 0.08
N HIS A 108 3.43 2.93 -0.02
CA HIS A 108 3.09 1.51 0.06
C HIS A 108 2.21 1.05 -1.10
N LEU A 109 2.51 -0.12 -1.65
CA LEU A 109 1.60 -0.84 -2.54
C LEU A 109 0.72 -1.79 -1.71
N VAL A 110 -0.57 -1.81 -1.96
CA VAL A 110 -1.55 -2.71 -1.35
C VAL A 110 -2.33 -3.43 -2.46
N VAL A 111 -2.27 -4.76 -2.48
CA VAL A 111 -2.95 -5.61 -3.46
C VAL A 111 -4.03 -6.46 -2.78
N GLY A 112 -5.29 -6.22 -3.16
CA GLY A 112 -6.47 -6.90 -2.60
C GLY A 112 -7.42 -7.47 -3.65
N HIS A 113 -8.71 -7.46 -3.31
CA HIS A 113 -9.81 -8.00 -4.13
C HIS A 113 -10.83 -6.91 -4.48
N SER A 114 -11.70 -7.14 -5.47
CA SER A 114 -12.73 -6.18 -5.92
C SER A 114 -13.59 -5.70 -4.75
N ASN A 115 -13.95 -6.61 -3.85
CA ASN A 115 -14.75 -6.33 -2.66
C ASN A 115 -13.98 -5.71 -1.50
N THR A 116 -12.65 -5.85 -1.42
CA THR A 116 -11.87 -5.37 -0.25
C THR A 116 -11.16 -4.05 -0.50
N ILE A 117 -10.78 -3.71 -1.74
CA ILE A 117 -9.97 -2.50 -1.98
C ILE A 117 -10.75 -1.21 -1.71
N GLY A 118 -12.05 -1.18 -1.97
CA GLY A 118 -12.91 -0.05 -1.59
C GLY A 118 -13.01 0.09 -0.06
N GLU A 119 -13.10 -1.02 0.66
CA GLU A 119 -13.12 -1.01 2.13
C GLU A 119 -11.80 -0.52 2.72
N ILE A 120 -10.66 -0.92 2.12
CA ILE A 120 -9.33 -0.42 2.50
C ILE A 120 -9.24 1.09 2.32
N VAL A 121 -9.67 1.61 1.16
CA VAL A 121 -9.66 3.06 0.88
C VAL A 121 -10.54 3.79 1.89
N LYS A 122 -11.74 3.27 2.18
CA LYS A 122 -12.65 3.85 3.17
C LYS A 122 -12.08 3.82 4.59
N ALA A 123 -11.45 2.71 4.99
CA ALA A 123 -10.81 2.56 6.31
C ALA A 123 -9.59 3.48 6.46
N ALA A 124 -8.92 3.78 5.35
CA ALA A 124 -7.87 4.80 5.30
C ALA A 124 -8.45 6.24 5.36
N GLY A 125 -9.77 6.41 5.30
CA GLY A 125 -10.51 7.67 5.34
C GLY A 125 -10.74 8.31 3.96
N GLY A 126 -10.30 7.65 2.89
CA GLY A 126 -10.44 8.12 1.52
C GLY A 126 -11.83 7.89 0.91
N ASP A 127 -12.01 8.35 -0.34
CA ASP A 127 -13.23 8.14 -1.12
C ASP A 127 -13.13 6.88 -2.01
N PRO A 128 -13.80 5.76 -1.65
CA PRO A 128 -13.76 4.54 -2.45
C PRO A 128 -14.54 4.68 -3.78
N GLY A 129 -15.44 5.66 -3.89
CA GLY A 129 -16.35 5.75 -5.02
C GLY A 129 -17.33 4.59 -5.10
N SER A 130 -17.70 4.21 -6.33
CA SER A 130 -18.57 3.05 -6.55
C SER A 130 -17.84 1.74 -6.25
N PRO A 131 -18.58 0.66 -5.90
CA PRO A 131 -18.04 -0.68 -5.81
C PRO A 131 -17.25 -1.06 -7.07
N VAL A 132 -16.14 -1.77 -6.89
CA VAL A 132 -15.30 -2.24 -8.00
C VAL A 132 -15.94 -3.49 -8.60
N ALA A 133 -16.24 -3.46 -9.90
CA ALA A 133 -16.87 -4.61 -10.56
C ALA A 133 -15.90 -5.80 -10.64
N ASP A 134 -16.44 -7.02 -10.70
CA ASP A 134 -15.61 -8.22 -10.79
C ASP A 134 -14.84 -8.34 -12.12
N SER A 135 -15.27 -7.62 -13.17
CA SER A 135 -14.54 -7.48 -14.42
C SER A 135 -13.57 -6.30 -14.46
N GLU A 136 -13.52 -5.49 -13.40
CA GLU A 136 -12.70 -4.27 -13.32
C GLU A 136 -11.37 -4.59 -12.63
N PHE A 137 -10.30 -4.65 -13.41
CA PHE A 137 -8.94 -4.99 -12.95
C PHE A 137 -7.97 -3.80 -12.99
N ASP A 138 -8.36 -2.72 -13.67
CA ASP A 138 -7.54 -1.56 -13.98
C ASP A 138 -7.70 -0.39 -12.99
N ARG A 139 -8.56 -0.51 -11.96
CA ARG A 139 -8.73 0.56 -10.98
C ARG A 139 -7.48 0.70 -10.12
N PHE A 140 -6.96 1.93 -10.04
CA PHE A 140 -5.79 2.30 -9.26
C PHE A 140 -6.13 3.46 -8.33
N TYR A 141 -6.01 3.24 -7.02
CA TYR A 141 -6.17 4.30 -6.03
C TYR A 141 -4.81 4.83 -5.58
N VAL A 142 -4.71 6.15 -5.44
CA VAL A 142 -3.68 6.82 -4.63
C VAL A 142 -4.40 7.44 -3.45
N VAL A 143 -4.09 6.98 -2.24
CA VAL A 143 -4.64 7.54 -1.00
C VAL A 143 -3.51 8.18 -0.22
N ILE A 144 -3.57 9.50 -0.05
CA ILE A 144 -2.58 10.28 0.69
C ILE A 144 -3.14 10.48 2.10
N LEU A 145 -2.44 9.97 3.10
CA LEU A 145 -2.79 10.08 4.51
C LEU A 145 -1.90 11.16 5.12
N THR A 146 -2.53 12.29 5.42
CA THR A 146 -1.90 13.46 6.04
C THR A 146 -2.19 13.49 7.53
N ASP A 147 -1.27 14.10 8.29
CA ASP A 147 -1.39 14.26 9.75
C ASP A 147 -2.54 15.19 10.18
N ASP A 148 -3.04 16.04 9.27
CA ASP A 148 -4.20 16.90 9.51
C ASP A 148 -5.55 16.16 9.49
N GLY A 149 -5.53 14.84 9.26
CA GLY A 149 -6.68 13.96 9.32
C GLY A 149 -7.61 14.03 8.09
N LYS A 150 -7.20 14.70 7.01
CA LYS A 150 -7.99 14.84 5.78
C LYS A 150 -7.31 14.12 4.62
N PRO A 151 -7.50 12.80 4.50
CA PRO A 151 -6.87 12.05 3.42
C PRO A 151 -7.43 12.48 2.06
N ALA A 152 -6.55 12.54 1.07
CA ALA A 152 -6.92 12.76 -0.32
C ALA A 152 -6.97 11.43 -1.07
N THR A 153 -7.94 11.26 -1.97
CA THR A 153 -8.01 10.09 -2.84
C THR A 153 -8.03 10.52 -4.30
N VAL A 154 -7.10 9.97 -5.07
CA VAL A 154 -7.10 10.05 -6.54
C VAL A 154 -7.40 8.66 -7.08
N ARG A 155 -8.35 8.59 -8.03
CA ARG A 155 -8.70 7.36 -8.75
C ARG A 155 -8.22 7.45 -10.18
N LEU A 156 -7.43 6.47 -10.60
CA LEU A 156 -6.83 6.36 -11.93
C LEU A 156 -7.16 4.99 -12.54
N ARG A 157 -6.76 4.82 -13.79
CA ARG A 157 -6.76 3.55 -14.52
C ARG A 157 -5.33 3.19 -14.93
N TYR A 158 -5.02 1.89 -15.01
CA TYR A 158 -3.70 1.43 -15.44
C TYR A 158 -3.75 0.10 -16.20
N GLY A 159 -2.69 -0.16 -16.96
CA GLY A 159 -2.49 -1.40 -17.68
C GLY A 159 -3.29 -1.48 -18.98
N PRO A 160 -3.19 -2.63 -19.68
CA PRO A 160 -3.95 -2.89 -20.91
C PRO A 160 -5.44 -3.14 -20.66
#